data_AF-A0A957UZV2-F1
#
_entry.id   AF-A0A957UZV2-F1
#
_cell.length_a   1.000
_cell.length_b   1.000
_cell.length_c   1.000
_cell.angle_alpha   90.00
_cell.angle_beta   90.00
_cell.angle_gamma   90.00
#
_symmetry.space_group_name_H-M   'P 1'
#
loop_
_entity.id
_entity.type
_entity.pdbx_description
1 polymer ?
#
loop_
_entity_poly.entity_id
_entity_poly.type
_entity_poly.pdbx_seq_one_letter_code
_entity_poly.pdbx_strand_id
1 'polypeptide(L)'
;AIDASLTLLDDKGHCTTDPVVNVDEGSTLPFCLTIRNTGEVALNRHLVLIDELNLATILDRVIEPGVTEHFLASEIAGLGSITATATTTYTASITSTNAPAVANRHNVVYPAPELFVAVDRAALAVWVEPIVGAGQENRIFLPSVVR
;
A
#
# COMPACT_ATOMS: atom_id res chain seq x y z
N ALA A 1 4.32 -14.55 -12.68
CA ALA A 1 3.25 -14.17 -11.74
C ALA A 1 3.85 -13.29 -10.65
N ILE A 2 3.04 -12.49 -9.97
CA ILE A 2 3.47 -11.72 -8.80
C ILE A 2 2.44 -11.92 -7.69
N ASP A 3 2.89 -11.71 -6.47
CA ASP A 3 2.08 -11.66 -5.25
C ASP A 3 2.38 -10.33 -4.57
N ALA A 4 1.37 -9.48 -4.46
CA ALA A 4 1.50 -8.15 -3.88
C ALA A 4 0.67 -8.06 -2.60
N SER A 5 1.21 -7.40 -1.59
CA SER A 5 0.48 -7.10 -0.36
C SER A 5 0.70 -5.65 0.05
N LEU A 6 -0.37 -5.03 0.56
CA LEU A 6 -0.40 -3.65 1.00
C LEU A 6 -0.74 -3.64 2.47
N THR A 7 0.16 -3.09 3.27
CA THR A 7 0.05 -3.03 4.73
C THR A 7 0.60 -1.70 5.25
N LEU A 8 0.59 -1.50 6.57
CA LEU A 8 1.22 -0.33 7.19
C LEU A 8 2.64 -0.63 7.68
N LEU A 9 3.41 0.43 7.89
CA LEU A 9 4.70 0.36 8.57
C LEU A 9 4.49 0.44 10.08
N ASP A 10 5.17 -0.43 10.82
CA ASP A 10 5.25 -0.34 12.28
C ASP A 10 6.24 0.76 12.72
N ASP A 11 6.23 1.08 14.02
CA ASP A 11 7.15 2.06 14.63
C ASP A 11 8.64 1.67 14.52
N LYS A 12 8.93 0.43 14.10
CA LYS A 12 10.29 -0.10 13.90
C LYS A 12 10.69 -0.09 12.42
N GLY A 13 9.84 0.37 11.52
CA GLY A 13 10.10 0.43 10.08
C GLY A 13 9.86 -0.89 9.33
N HIS A 14 9.11 -1.83 9.89
CA HIS A 14 8.74 -3.08 9.23
C HIS A 14 7.31 -3.03 8.68
N CYS A 15 7.10 -3.71 7.55
CA CYS A 15 5.78 -3.90 6.98
C CYS A 15 5.00 -4.88 7.84
N THR A 16 3.88 -4.44 8.40
CA THR A 16 2.97 -5.34 9.13
C THR A 16 2.38 -6.37 8.17
N THR A 17 1.83 -7.45 8.71
CA THR A 17 1.06 -8.45 7.96
C THR A 17 -0.45 -8.25 8.10
N ASP A 18 -0.89 -7.30 8.94
CA ASP A 18 -2.30 -7.06 9.19
C ASP A 18 -2.95 -6.30 8.02
N PRO A 19 -3.93 -6.91 7.33
CA PRO A 19 -4.66 -6.25 6.23
C PRO A 19 -5.79 -5.34 6.74
N VAL A 20 -5.95 -5.25 8.06
CA VAL A 20 -6.97 -4.46 8.73
C VAL A 20 -6.31 -3.73 9.90
N VAL A 21 -6.40 -2.40 9.91
CA VAL A 21 -5.84 -1.59 11.00
C VAL A 21 -6.90 -0.62 11.52
N ASN A 22 -7.02 -0.55 12.85
CA ASN A 22 -7.82 0.48 13.53
C ASN A 22 -6.89 1.63 13.90
N VAL A 23 -7.25 2.84 13.51
CA VAL A 23 -6.48 4.06 13.80
C VAL A 23 -7.42 5.17 14.28
N ASP A 24 -6.91 6.06 15.11
CA ASP A 24 -7.64 7.27 15.48
C ASP A 24 -7.71 8.23 14.29
N GLU A 25 -8.82 8.97 14.19
CA GLU A 25 -8.95 10.05 13.22
C GLU A 25 -7.80 11.06 13.32
N GLY A 26 -7.19 11.40 12.18
CA GLY A 26 -6.04 12.30 12.11
C GLY A 26 -4.68 11.59 12.19
N SER A 27 -4.65 10.27 12.39
CA SER A 27 -3.41 9.49 12.40
C SER A 27 -2.74 9.48 11.02
N THR A 28 -1.40 9.53 11.01
CA THR A 28 -0.62 9.38 9.79
C THR A 28 -0.36 7.90 9.52
N LEU A 29 -0.65 7.46 8.31
CA LEU A 29 -0.50 6.08 7.86
C LEU A 29 0.73 5.96 6.96
N PRO A 30 1.84 5.40 7.45
CA PRO A 30 2.94 5.02 6.58
C PRO A 30 2.59 3.70 5.90
N PHE A 31 2.33 3.70 4.59
CA PHE A 31 2.06 2.45 3.86
C PHE A 31 3.35 1.70 3.53
N CYS A 32 3.25 0.38 3.50
CA CYS A 32 4.24 -0.51 2.92
C CYS A 32 3.59 -1.38 1.83
N LEU A 33 4.20 -1.38 0.66
CA LEU A 33 3.84 -2.26 -0.45
C LEU A 33 4.91 -3.34 -0.56
N THR A 34 4.51 -4.61 -0.48
CA THR A 34 5.40 -5.75 -0.73
C THR A 34 5.06 -6.34 -2.08
N ILE A 35 6.08 -6.58 -2.91
CA ILE A 35 5.93 -7.23 -4.21
C ILE A 35 6.87 -8.43 -4.25
N ARG A 36 6.29 -9.62 -4.43
CA ARG A 36 7.03 -10.86 -4.61
C ARG A 36 6.87 -11.39 -6.02
N ASN A 37 8.00 -11.66 -6.68
CA ASN A 37 7.97 -12.32 -7.97
C ASN A 37 7.84 -13.83 -7.76
N THR A 38 6.64 -14.36 -8.03
CA THR A 38 6.33 -15.79 -7.96
C THR A 38 6.45 -16.49 -9.32
N GLY A 39 6.80 -15.74 -10.37
CA GLY A 39 7.09 -16.28 -11.70
C GLY A 39 8.52 -16.80 -11.83
N GLU A 40 8.81 -17.32 -13.01
CA GLU A 40 10.14 -17.83 -13.39
C GLU A 40 11.00 -16.78 -14.12
N VAL A 41 10.46 -15.58 -14.35
CA VAL A 41 11.11 -14.53 -15.14
C VAL A 41 11.34 -13.30 -14.28
N ALA A 42 12.54 -12.71 -14.36
CA ALA A 42 12.86 -11.46 -13.68
C ALA A 42 12.01 -10.30 -14.24
N LEU A 43 11.39 -9.53 -13.35
CA LEU A 43 10.58 -8.36 -13.66
C LEU A 43 11.40 -7.12 -13.33
N ASN A 44 11.38 -6.11 -14.17
CA ASN A 44 12.25 -4.92 -14.05
C ASN A 44 11.50 -3.60 -13.96
N ARG A 45 10.19 -3.61 -14.20
CA ARG A 45 9.34 -2.42 -14.23
C ARG A 45 8.00 -2.72 -13.60
N HIS A 46 7.64 -1.98 -12.56
CA HIS A 46 6.44 -2.18 -11.76
C HIS A 46 5.61 -0.90 -11.72
N LEU A 47 4.43 -0.93 -12.34
CA LEU A 47 3.44 0.14 -12.25
C LEU A 47 2.53 -0.13 -11.06
N VAL A 48 2.41 0.83 -10.16
CA VAL A 48 1.52 0.77 -9.00
C VAL A 48 0.48 1.86 -9.13
N LEU A 49 -0.80 1.49 -9.06
CA LEU A 49 -1.95 2.39 -9.04
C LEU A 49 -2.75 2.20 -7.76
N ILE A 50 -3.11 3.30 -7.10
CA ILE A 50 -4.05 3.33 -5.96
C ILE A 50 -5.07 4.41 -6.24
N ASP A 51 -6.26 4.01 -6.66
CA ASP A 51 -7.33 4.91 -7.10
C ASP A 51 -7.83 5.80 -5.95
N GLU A 52 -7.92 5.28 -4.73
CA GLU A 52 -8.42 6.03 -3.57
C GLU A 52 -7.50 7.19 -3.17
N LEU A 53 -6.23 7.13 -3.59
CA LEU A 53 -5.24 8.18 -3.37
C LEU A 53 -4.96 8.99 -4.63
N ASN A 54 -5.59 8.65 -5.77
CA ASN A 54 -5.23 9.16 -7.10
C ASN A 54 -3.71 9.09 -7.36
N LEU A 55 -3.11 7.97 -6.95
CA LEU A 55 -1.67 7.77 -6.99
C LEU A 55 -1.32 6.76 -8.09
N ALA A 56 -0.42 7.15 -8.98
CA ALA A 56 0.17 6.27 -9.97
C ALA A 56 1.68 6.48 -10.01
N THR A 57 2.45 5.41 -9.77
CA THR A 57 3.92 5.46 -9.75
C THR A 57 4.51 4.29 -10.52
N ILE A 58 5.73 4.49 -11.05
CA ILE A 58 6.50 3.47 -11.73
C ILE A 58 7.78 3.23 -10.94
N LEU A 59 8.04 1.97 -10.62
CA LEU A 59 9.21 1.51 -9.90
C LEU A 59 10.06 0.67 -10.87
N ASP A 60 11.21 1.21 -11.27
CA ASP A 60 12.17 0.52 -12.13
C ASP A 60 13.19 -0.24 -11.25
N ARG A 61 12.71 -1.28 -10.56
CA ARG A 61 13.53 -2.18 -9.72
C ARG A 61 13.48 -3.59 -10.31
N VAL A 62 14.60 -4.29 -10.27
CA VAL A 62 14.66 -5.68 -10.75
C VAL A 62 14.29 -6.62 -9.60
N ILE A 63 13.24 -7.41 -9.79
CA ILE A 63 12.81 -8.47 -8.87
C ILE A 63 13.02 -9.81 -9.57
N GLU A 64 14.05 -10.54 -9.13
CA GLU A 64 14.35 -11.87 -9.64
C GLU A 64 13.27 -12.89 -9.24
N PRO A 65 13.16 -14.02 -9.97
CA PRO A 65 12.26 -15.11 -9.62
C PRO A 65 12.43 -15.58 -8.16
N GLY A 66 11.34 -15.64 -7.41
CA GLY A 66 11.32 -16.05 -6.02
C GLY A 66 11.72 -14.98 -5.01
N VAL A 67 12.15 -13.80 -5.46
CA VAL A 67 12.55 -12.68 -4.60
C VAL A 67 11.33 -11.84 -4.19
N THR A 68 11.36 -11.38 -2.95
CA THR A 68 10.41 -10.41 -2.39
C THR A 68 11.12 -9.09 -2.16
N GLU A 69 10.56 -8.02 -2.71
CA GLU A 69 11.01 -6.65 -2.46
C GLU A 69 9.93 -5.88 -1.71
N HIS A 70 10.36 -4.96 -0.86
CA HIS A 70 9.49 -4.08 -0.11
C HIS A 70 9.69 -2.65 -0.59
N PHE A 71 8.59 -1.98 -0.89
CA PHE A 71 8.55 -0.59 -1.30
C PHE A 71 7.88 0.21 -0.20
N LEU A 72 8.64 1.13 0.36
CA LEU A 72 8.19 1.94 1.48
C LEU A 72 7.53 3.24 1.00
N ALA A 73 6.72 3.81 1.88
CA ALA A 73 6.23 5.17 1.79
C ALA A 73 7.30 6.25 1.46
N SER A 74 8.55 6.01 1.86
CA SER A 74 9.69 6.89 1.54
C SER A 74 10.16 6.79 0.09
N GLU A 75 9.94 5.66 -0.57
CA GLU A 75 10.28 5.42 -1.98
C GLU A 75 9.13 5.82 -2.92
N ILE A 76 7.89 5.72 -2.45
CA ILE A 76 6.69 6.08 -3.21
C ILE A 76 6.12 7.39 -2.67
N ALA A 77 6.48 8.50 -3.34
CA ALA A 77 5.90 9.81 -3.05
C ALA A 77 4.36 9.74 -3.20
N GLY A 78 3.64 9.94 -2.09
CA GLY A 78 2.18 9.80 -2.01
C GLY A 78 1.69 8.78 -0.99
N LEU A 79 2.54 7.80 -0.62
CA LEU A 79 2.22 6.79 0.39
C LEU A 79 2.64 7.17 1.82
N GLY A 80 3.46 8.21 1.99
CA GLY A 80 4.13 8.51 3.27
C GLY A 80 3.50 9.55 4.18
N SER A 81 2.37 10.15 3.81
CA SER A 81 1.72 11.18 4.66
C SER A 81 0.21 11.18 4.47
N ILE A 82 -0.39 9.99 4.47
CA ILE A 82 -1.84 9.85 4.33
C ILE A 82 -2.45 9.99 5.72
N THR A 83 -3.33 10.97 5.88
CA THR A 83 -4.07 11.18 7.13
C THR A 83 -5.37 10.40 7.07
N ALA A 84 -5.55 9.50 8.04
CA ALA A 84 -6.79 8.74 8.16
C ALA A 84 -7.91 9.64 8.70
N THR A 85 -8.79 10.14 7.82
CA THR A 85 -9.94 10.96 8.21
C THR A 85 -11.24 10.18 8.26
N ALA A 86 -11.32 9.05 7.57
CA ALA A 86 -12.49 8.18 7.53
C ALA A 86 -12.10 6.75 7.17
N THR A 87 -12.92 5.78 7.60
CA THR A 87 -12.78 4.38 7.22
C THR A 87 -12.74 4.23 5.70
N THR A 88 -11.61 3.76 5.18
CA THR A 88 -11.34 3.68 3.75
C THR A 88 -10.58 2.39 3.46
N THR A 89 -10.96 1.72 2.38
CA THR A 89 -10.19 0.59 1.85
C THR A 89 -9.32 1.11 0.72
N TYR A 90 -8.00 0.95 0.84
CA TYR A 90 -7.05 1.30 -0.20
C TYR A 90 -6.74 0.08 -1.05
N THR A 91 -6.86 0.21 -2.37
CA THR A 91 -6.64 -0.88 -3.30
C THR A 91 -5.45 -0.56 -4.21
N ALA A 92 -4.33 -1.25 -4.00
CA ALA A 92 -3.18 -1.17 -4.88
C ALA A 92 -3.29 -2.18 -6.02
N SER A 93 -3.28 -1.69 -7.25
CA SER A 93 -3.16 -2.49 -8.48
C SER A 93 -1.71 -2.43 -8.97
N ILE A 94 -1.04 -3.58 -9.00
CA ILE A 94 0.36 -3.70 -9.38
C ILE A 94 0.44 -4.41 -10.73
N THR A 95 1.10 -3.79 -11.70
CA THR A 95 1.41 -4.36 -13.01
C THR A 95 2.91 -4.39 -13.21
N SER A 96 3.50 -5.58 -13.17
CA SER A 96 4.94 -5.81 -13.34
C SER A 96 5.25 -6.38 -14.71
N THR A 97 6.32 -5.90 -15.34
CA THR A 97 6.76 -6.36 -16.66
C THR A 97 8.26 -6.60 -16.71
N ASN A 98 8.71 -7.39 -17.68
CA ASN A 98 10.12 -7.54 -18.05
C ASN A 98 10.50 -6.70 -19.27
N ALA A 99 9.70 -5.66 -19.58
CA ALA A 99 9.91 -4.85 -20.77
C ALA A 99 11.29 -4.18 -20.73
N PRO A 100 12.05 -4.12 -21.83
CA PRO A 100 13.28 -3.36 -21.86
C PRO A 100 12.98 -1.88 -21.55
N ALA A 101 13.79 -1.27 -20.67
CA ALA A 101 13.69 0.13 -20.28
C ALA A 101 14.03 1.04 -21.47
N VAL A 102 13.07 1.23 -22.38
CA VAL A 102 13.14 2.04 -23.61
C VAL A 102 14.24 1.57 -24.60
N ALA A 103 13.81 1.36 -25.85
CA ALA A 103 14.69 1.04 -26.96
C ALA A 103 15.81 2.07 -27.09
N ASN A 104 17.03 1.67 -26.77
CA ASN A 104 18.21 2.44 -27.13
C ASN A 104 18.14 2.69 -28.64
N ARG A 105 18.41 3.91 -29.12
CA ARG A 105 18.41 4.29 -30.56
C ARG A 105 19.48 3.56 -31.41
N HIS A 106 20.00 2.45 -30.93
CA HIS A 106 20.82 1.52 -31.67
C HIS A 106 19.96 0.32 -32.03
N ASN A 107 19.97 -0.07 -33.31
CA ASN A 107 19.31 -1.25 -33.88
C ASN A 107 19.87 -2.58 -33.32
N VAL A 108 19.95 -2.71 -31.99
CA VAL A 108 20.18 -4.00 -31.34
C VAL A 108 18.84 -4.69 -31.35
N VAL A 109 18.65 -5.55 -32.34
CA VAL A 109 17.58 -6.54 -32.36
C VAL A 109 17.88 -7.51 -31.22
N TYR A 110 17.41 -7.18 -30.01
CA TYR A 110 17.23 -8.21 -29.00
C TYR A 110 16.14 -9.14 -29.53
N PRO A 111 16.33 -10.48 -29.56
CA PRO A 111 15.19 -11.37 -29.72
C PRO A 111 14.21 -10.93 -28.63
N ALA A 112 13.02 -10.46 -29.03
CA ALA A 112 12.09 -9.87 -28.08
C ALA A 112 11.98 -10.86 -26.91
N PRO A 113 12.44 -10.51 -25.70
CA PRO A 113 12.13 -11.34 -24.55
C PRO A 113 10.60 -11.42 -24.56
N GLU A 114 10.05 -12.63 -24.46
CA GLU A 114 8.60 -12.77 -24.34
C GLU A 114 8.13 -11.76 -23.30
N LEU A 115 7.22 -10.87 -23.68
CA LEU A 115 6.78 -9.81 -22.79
C LEU A 115 5.94 -10.48 -21.71
N PHE A 116 6.55 -10.69 -20.55
CA PHE A 116 5.87 -11.20 -19.38
C PHE A 116 5.22 -10.03 -18.67
N VAL A 117 3.92 -10.15 -18.46
CA VAL A 117 3.13 -9.23 -17.66
C VAL A 117 2.58 -10.03 -16.50
N ALA A 118 2.85 -9.54 -15.30
CA ALA A 118 2.29 -10.08 -14.08
C ALA A 118 1.47 -8.98 -13.41
N VAL A 119 0.21 -9.29 -13.11
CA VAL A 119 -0.71 -8.35 -12.47
C VAL A 119 -1.19 -8.97 -11.18
N ASP A 120 -1.22 -8.17 -10.13
CA ASP A 120 -1.84 -8.55 -8.87
C ASP A 120 -2.45 -7.33 -8.17
N ARG A 121 -3.31 -7.59 -7.19
CA ARG A 121 -4.01 -6.55 -6.45
C ARG A 121 -3.92 -6.80 -4.95
N ALA A 122 -3.60 -5.75 -4.21
CA ALA A 122 -3.55 -5.76 -2.76
C ALA A 122 -4.54 -4.76 -2.19
N ALA A 123 -5.27 -5.13 -1.14
CA ALA A 123 -6.23 -4.26 -0.47
C ALA A 123 -5.89 -4.15 1.02
N LEU A 124 -5.92 -2.92 1.54
CA LEU A 124 -5.75 -2.60 2.95
C LEU A 124 -7.00 -1.88 3.46
N ALA A 125 -7.70 -2.48 4.40
CA ALA A 125 -8.85 -1.85 5.05
C ALA A 125 -8.37 -1.05 6.27
N VAL A 126 -8.56 0.26 6.26
CA VAL A 126 -8.26 1.11 7.41
C VAL A 126 -9.56 1.55 8.04
N TRP A 127 -9.76 1.16 9.29
CA TRP A 127 -10.89 1.57 10.10
C TRP A 127 -10.47 2.78 10.94
N VAL A 128 -11.22 3.86 10.79
CA VAL A 128 -10.99 5.07 11.58
C VAL A 128 -11.99 5.07 12.70
N GLU A 129 -11.47 4.97 13.92
CA GLU A 129 -12.28 5.16 15.12
C GLU A 129 -12.50 6.67 15.29
N PRO A 130 -13.76 7.14 15.37
CA PRO A 130 -14.00 8.54 15.66
C PRO A 130 -13.43 8.83 17.05
N ILE A 131 -12.74 9.96 17.19
CA ILE A 131 -12.40 10.50 18.51
C ILE A 131 -13.71 10.89 19.19
N VAL A 132 -14.34 9.92 19.85
CA VAL A 132 -15.43 10.20 20.77
C VAL A 132 -14.74 10.88 21.94
N GLY A 133 -14.68 12.22 21.89
CA GLY A 133 -14.31 13.03 23.04
C GLY A 133 -15.07 12.46 24.22
N ALA A 134 -14.31 12.01 25.23
CA ALA A 134 -14.82 11.32 26.40
C ALA A 134 -16.18 11.89 26.75
N GLY A 135 -17.23 11.07 26.63
CA GLY A 135 -18.58 11.50 26.93
C GLY A 135 -18.54 12.24 28.25
N GLN A 136 -18.89 13.52 28.24
CA GLN A 136 -19.21 14.18 29.49
C GLN A 136 -20.30 13.31 30.12
N GLU A 137 -19.97 12.65 31.22
CA GLU A 137 -20.93 12.08 32.14
C GLU A 137 -21.92 13.21 32.48
N ASN A 138 -23.01 13.32 31.71
CA ASN A 138 -24.15 14.12 32.10
C ASN A 138 -24.90 13.31 33.16
N ARG A 139 -24.27 13.16 34.33
CA ARG A 139 -24.89 12.71 35.55
C ARG A 139 -25.95 13.73 35.91
N ILE A 140 -27.17 13.52 35.43
CA ILE A 140 -28.35 14.18 35.93
C ILE A 140 -28.44 13.82 37.42
N PHE A 141 -28.02 14.75 38.28
CA PHE A 141 -28.28 14.68 39.70
C PHE A 141 -29.79 14.88 39.91
N LEU A 142 -30.53 13.78 40.09
CA LEU A 142 -31.88 13.85 40.66
C LEU A 142 -31.73 14.21 42.14
N PRO A 143 -32.34 15.30 42.65
CA PRO A 143 -32.35 15.55 44.08
C PRO A 143 -33.21 14.47 44.76
N SER A 144 -32.63 13.77 45.73
CA SER A 144 -33.34 12.81 46.57
C SER A 144 -34.50 13.50 47.30
N VAL A 145 -35.74 13.13 46.96
CA VAL A 145 -36.91 13.48 47.77
C VAL A 145 -36.86 12.61 49.02
N VAL A 146 -36.47 13.21 50.15
CA VAL A 146 -36.65 12.65 51.49
C VAL A 146 -38.14 12.65 51.78
N ARG A 147 -38.69 11.51 52.21
CA ARG A 147 -40.03 11.41 52.78
C ARG A 147 -39.97 10.75 54.14
#